data_AF-A0A949UQ57-F1
#
_entry.id   AF-A0A949UQ57-F1
#
_cell.length_a   1.000
_cell.length_b   1.000
_cell.length_c   1.000
_cell.angle_alpha   90.00
_cell.angle_beta   90.00
_cell.angle_gamma   90.00
#
_symmetry.space_group_name_H-M   'P 1'
#
loop_
_entity.id
_entity.type
_entity.pdbx_description
1 polymer ?
#
loop_
_entity_poly.entity_id
_entity_poly.type
_entity_poly.pdbx_seq_one_letter_code
_entity_poly.pdbx_strand_id
1 'polypeptide(L)' 'DIENVFFIGNGVEKFKAICNHKNAKFIENRMPSSKEMAIIAEHKHKKSDIEDVAYFEPYYLKDFKAY' A
#
# COMPACT_ATOMS: atom_id res chain seq x y z
N ASP A 1 -18.08 7.87 -16.12
CA ASP A 1 -16.72 8.14 -16.62
C ASP A 1 -15.86 6.88 -16.55
N ILE A 2 -14.88 6.75 -17.44
CA ILE A 2 -13.95 5.61 -17.41
C ILE A 2 -12.79 6.00 -16.49
N GLU A 3 -12.75 5.45 -15.28
CA GLU A 3 -11.71 5.78 -14.30
C GLU A 3 -10.37 5.08 -14.58
N ASN A 4 -9.29 5.86 -14.50
CA ASN A 4 -7.92 5.33 -14.55
C ASN A 4 -7.57 4.63 -13.23
N VAL A 5 -6.81 3.55 -13.32
CA VAL A 5 -6.27 2.82 -12.15
C VAL A 5 -4.76 2.94 -12.17
N PHE A 6 -4.18 3.43 -11.07
CA PHE A 6 -2.75 3.66 -10.93
C PHE A 6 -2.10 2.56 -10.08
N PHE A 7 -1.05 1.95 -10.62
CA PHE A 7 -0.27 0.91 -9.97
C PHE A 7 1.09 1.46 -9.54
N ILE A 8 1.48 1.18 -8.30
CA ILE A 8 2.75 1.59 -7.66
C ILE A 8 3.39 0.41 -6.93
N GLY A 9 4.60 0.59 -6.39
CA GLY A 9 5.32 -0.42 -5.62
C GLY A 9 6.27 -1.28 -6.44
N ASN A 10 7.05 -2.11 -5.76
CA ASN A 10 8.11 -2.92 -6.37
C ASN A 10 7.60 -4.02 -7.33
N GLY A 11 6.33 -4.42 -7.22
CA GLY A 11 5.69 -5.38 -8.13
C GLY A 11 5.24 -4.78 -9.46
N VAL A 12 5.32 -3.46 -9.63
CA VAL A 12 4.69 -2.75 -10.77
C VAL A 12 5.29 -3.15 -12.12
N GLU A 13 6.61 -3.33 -12.18
CA GLU A 13 7.32 -3.72 -13.41
C GLU A 13 6.86 -5.11 -13.89
N LYS A 14 6.77 -6.06 -12.95
CA LYS A 14 6.29 -7.42 -13.24
C LYS A 14 4.83 -7.43 -13.70
N PHE A 15 3.98 -6.63 -13.07
CA PHE A 15 2.56 -6.60 -13.41
C PHE A 15 2.29 -5.88 -14.75
N LYS A 16 3.04 -4.81 -15.03
CA LYS A 16 3.00 -4.08 -16.31
C LYS A 16 3.24 -5.00 -17.50
N ALA A 17 4.14 -5.98 -17.38
CA ALA A 17 4.44 -6.93 -18.45
C ALA A 17 3.25 -7.84 -18.84
N ILE A 18 2.24 -7.99 -17.96
CA ILE A 18 1.10 -8.90 -18.17
C ILE A 18 -0.26 -8.20 -18.22
N CYS A 19 -0.34 -6.92 -17.87
CA CYS A 19 -1.59 -6.16 -17.82
C CYS A 19 -1.71 -5.19 -19.02
N ASN A 20 -2.67 -5.45 -19.91
CA ASN A 20 -2.91 -4.64 -21.12
C ASN A 20 -4.22 -3.83 -21.08
N HIS A 21 -4.70 -3.48 -19.88
CA HIS A 21 -5.96 -2.76 -19.74
C HIS A 21 -5.78 -1.26 -20.05
N LYS A 22 -6.66 -0.68 -20.89
CA LYS A 22 -6.55 0.73 -21.36
C LYS A 22 -6.54 1.78 -20.22
N ASN A 23 -7.15 1.44 -19.08
CA ASN A 23 -7.20 2.31 -17.90
C ASN A 23 -6.00 2.12 -16.94
N ALA A 24 -5.17 1.10 -17.14
CA ALA A 24 -4.06 0.81 -16.25
C ALA A 24 -2.91 1.79 -16.51
N LYS A 25 -2.49 2.50 -15.46
CA LYS A 25 -1.35 3.43 -15.47
C LYS A 25 -0.31 2.92 -14.48
N PHE A 26 0.92 2.72 -14.93
CA PHE A 26 2.00 2.16 -14.12
C PHE A 26 2.99 3.26 -13.75
N ILE A 27 3.21 3.49 -12.46
CA ILE A 27 4.17 4.47 -11.96
C ILE A 27 5.31 3.70 -11.31
N GLU A 28 6.43 3.64 -12.02
CA GLU A 28 7.66 3.00 -11.55
C GLU A 28 8.35 3.84 -10.47
N ASN A 29 9.13 3.17 -9.61
CA ASN A 29 9.90 3.80 -8.53
C ASN A 29 9.07 4.63 -7.53
N ARG A 30 7.75 4.44 -7.47
CA ARG A 30 6.87 5.05 -6.47
C ARG A 30 6.63 4.08 -5.32
N MET A 31 7.17 4.40 -4.16
CA MET A 31 7.06 3.61 -2.93
C MET A 31 6.24 4.37 -1.87
N PRO A 32 5.66 3.68 -0.87
CA PRO A 32 5.08 4.33 0.30
C PRO A 32 6.11 5.25 0.98
N SER A 33 5.67 6.39 1.49
CA SER A 33 6.51 7.31 2.25
C SER A 33 5.82 7.79 3.52
N SER A 34 6.63 8.18 4.51
CA SER A 34 6.14 8.71 5.79
C SER A 34 5.29 9.97 5.61
N LYS A 35 5.53 10.76 4.56
CA LYS A 35 4.75 11.97 4.25
C LYS A 35 3.28 11.63 4.01
N GLU A 36 3.00 10.63 3.17
CA GLU A 36 1.65 10.16 2.92
C GLU A 36 1.05 9.43 4.14
N MET A 37 1.88 8.71 4.92
CA MET A 37 1.44 8.04 6.15
C MET A 37 0.98 9.01 7.24
N ALA A 38 1.60 10.19 7.35
CA ALA A 38 1.28 11.18 8.38
C ALA A 38 -0.21 11.59 8.34
N ILE A 39 -0.78 11.73 7.14
CA ILE A 39 -2.20 12.08 6.94
C ILE A 39 -3.11 10.98 7.51
N ILE A 40 -2.76 9.71 7.26
CA ILE A 40 -3.52 8.56 7.76
C ILE A 40 -3.42 8.48 9.28
N ALA A 41 -2.21 8.65 9.83
CA ALA A 41 -1.96 8.62 11.26
C ALA A 41 -2.71 9.74 12.00
N GLU A 42 -2.73 10.96 11.46
CA GLU A 42 -3.46 12.09 12.04
C GLU A 42 -4.97 11.83 12.08
N HIS A 43 -5.54 11.29 11.00
CA HIS A 43 -6.95 10.92 10.96
C HIS A 43 -7.32 9.84 11.98
N LYS A 44 -6.48 8.81 12.13
CA LYS A 44 -6.66 7.76 13.14
C LYS A 44 -6.54 8.32 14.56
N HIS A 45 -5.54 9.17 14.81
CA HIS A 45 -5.34 9.83 16.10
C HIS A 45 -6.55 10.67 16.52
N LYS A 46 -7.11 11.50 15.63
CA LYS A 46 -8.33 12.30 15.90
C LYS A 46 -9.55 11.45 16.26
N LYS A 47 -9.59 10.20 15.82
CA LYS A 47 -10.65 9.23 16.12
C LYS A 47 -10.35 8.35 17.34
N SER A 48 -9.20 8.55 17.99
CA SER A 48 -8.68 7.64 19.03
C SER A 48 -8.58 6.18 18.56
N ASP A 49 -8.37 5.98 17.25
CA ASP A 49 -8.17 4.68 16.62
C ASP A 49 -6.68 4.32 16.67
N ILE A 50 -6.25 3.72 17.78
CA ILE A 50 -4.85 3.36 18.08
C ILE A 50 -4.76 1.88 18.46
N GLU A 51 -3.62 1.27 18.14
CA GLU A 51 -3.33 -0.11 18.49
C GLU A 51 -2.59 -0.20 19.83
N ASP A 52 -2.81 -1.27 20.59
CA ASP A 52 -2.00 -1.59 21.77
C ASP A 52 -0.70 -2.26 21.31
N VAL A 53 0.44 -1.68 21.69
CA VAL A 53 1.77 -2.18 21.32
C VAL A 53 2.00 -3.62 21.79
N ALA A 54 1.44 -4.03 22.93
CA ALA A 54 1.61 -5.38 23.47
C ALA A 54 0.87 -6.46 22.65
N TYR A 55 -0.16 -6.06 21.90
CA TYR A 55 -1.00 -6.96 21.10
C TYR A 55 -0.94 -6.67 19.61
N PHE A 56 -0.10 -5.72 19.19
CA PHE A 56 0.07 -5.38 17.79
C PHE A 56 0.90 -6.45 17.08
N GLU A 57 0.33 -7.02 16.02
CA GLU A 57 1.04 -7.88 15.09
C GLU A 57 1.15 -7.20 13.71
N PRO A 58 2.34 -7.21 13.08
CA PRO A 58 2.46 -6.69 11.73
C PRO A 58 1.59 -7.50 10.75
N TYR A 59 0.91 -6.79 9.85
CA TYR A 59 0.09 -7.44 8.83
C TYR A 59 0.95 -8.01 7.70
N TYR A 60 1.32 -9.29 7.81
CA TYR A 60 1.97 -10.03 6.73
C TYR A 60 0.91 -10.68 5.82
N LEU A 61 0.96 -10.40 4.52
CA LEU A 61 0.05 -11.03 3.54
C LEU A 61 0.31 -12.54 3.33
N LYS A 62 1.43 -13.05 3.82
CA LYS A 62 1.79 -14.47 3.81
C LYS A 62 2.24 -14.86 5.20
N ASP A 63 1.96 -16.10 5.59
CA ASP A 63 2.39 -16.62 6.88
C ASP A 63 3.88 -16.40 7.08
N PHE A 64 4.21 -15.76 8.20
CA PHE A 64 5.59 -15.56 8.59
C PHE A 64 6.21 -16.92 8.92
N LYS A 65 7.13 -17.39 8.07
CA LYS A 65 7.93 -18.58 8.34
C LYS A 65 9.24 -18.17 8.99
N ALA A 66 9.32 -18.29 10.32
CA ALA A 66 10.61 -18.36 11.01
C ALA A 66 11.18 -19.75 10.81
N TYR A 67 12.38 -19.85 10.22
CA TYR A 67 13.19 -21.07 10.24
C TYR A 67 14.32 -20.86 11.25
#